data_AF-A0A2V8KGX9-F1
#
_entry.id   AF-A0A2V8KGX9-F1
#
_cell.length_a   1.000
_cell.length_b   1.000
_cell.length_c   1.000
_cell.angle_alpha   90.00
_cell.angle_beta   90.00
_cell.angle_gamma   90.00
#
_symmetry.space_group_name_H-M   'P 1'
#
loop_
_entity.id
_entity.type
_entity.pdbx_description
1 polymer ?
#
loop_
_entity_poly.entity_id
_entity_poly.type
_entity_poly.pdbx_seq_one_letter_code
_entity_poly.pdbx_strand_id
1 'polypeptide(L)'
;MKIKITAIWMGAALAAGLMTVSAVPADTQVFSATLLGDNEVPPINTDGKAAFRMEVGNSITFSLTFSGLSTSLAVSHLHFAPTKVAGGVMIFLCGGGNQPVCPAATSGTIT
;
A
#
# COMPACT_ATOMS: atom_id res chain seq x y z
N MET A 1 68.93 -46.97 14.13
CA MET A 1 68.35 -45.63 13.90
C MET A 1 66.83 -45.80 13.80
N LYS A 2 66.07 -45.34 14.80
CA LYS A 2 64.61 -45.56 14.91
C LYS A 2 63.90 -44.26 14.48
N ILE A 3 63.12 -44.30 13.41
CA ILE A 3 62.29 -43.16 12.97
C ILE A 3 60.87 -43.45 13.42
N LYS A 4 60.35 -42.67 14.37
CA LYS A 4 58.95 -42.73 14.80
C LYS A 4 58.16 -41.69 14.01
N ILE A 5 57.20 -42.12 13.21
CA ILE A 5 56.27 -41.24 12.50
C ILE A 5 55.00 -41.16 13.36
N THR A 6 54.80 -40.05 14.05
CA THR A 6 53.54 -39.74 14.74
C THR A 6 52.57 -39.09 13.76
N ALA A 7 51.50 -39.81 13.39
CA ALA A 7 50.40 -39.31 12.61
C ALA A 7 49.53 -38.37 13.47
N ILE A 8 49.47 -37.09 13.09
CA ILE A 8 48.56 -36.11 13.68
C ILE A 8 47.25 -36.17 12.87
N TRP A 9 46.21 -36.72 13.48
CA TRP A 9 44.85 -36.63 12.96
C TRP A 9 44.26 -35.27 13.33
N MET A 10 44.24 -34.32 12.41
CA MET A 10 43.48 -33.07 12.55
C MET A 10 42.02 -33.35 12.20
N GLY A 11 41.18 -33.47 13.22
CA GLY A 11 39.73 -33.52 13.06
C GLY A 11 39.21 -32.22 12.45
N ALA A 12 38.47 -32.33 11.35
CA ALA A 12 37.77 -31.21 10.75
C ALA A 12 36.51 -30.90 11.57
N ALA A 13 36.54 -29.82 12.36
CA ALA A 13 35.35 -29.28 12.99
C ALA A 13 34.53 -28.49 11.97
N LEU A 14 33.38 -29.02 11.56
CA LEU A 14 32.39 -28.28 10.77
C LEU A 14 31.69 -27.27 11.68
N ALA A 15 32.07 -25.99 11.58
CA ALA A 15 31.32 -24.91 12.21
C ALA A 15 30.11 -24.55 11.33
N ALA A 16 28.93 -25.06 11.69
CA ALA A 16 27.67 -24.61 11.11
C ALA A 16 27.34 -23.22 11.65
N GLY A 17 27.69 -22.17 10.91
CA GLY A 17 27.33 -20.80 11.24
C GLY A 17 25.81 -20.59 11.07
N LEU A 18 25.11 -20.28 12.16
CA LEU A 18 23.75 -19.76 12.10
C LEU A 18 23.80 -18.35 11.48
N MET A 19 23.38 -18.24 10.22
CA MET A 19 23.10 -16.94 9.60
C MET A 19 21.78 -16.43 10.17
N THR A 20 21.81 -15.51 11.12
CA THR A 20 20.62 -14.78 11.55
C THR A 20 20.25 -13.78 10.46
N VAL A 21 19.18 -14.03 9.71
CA VAL A 21 18.58 -13.02 8.84
C VAL A 21 17.86 -12.01 9.73
N SER A 22 18.46 -10.83 9.88
CA SER A 22 17.78 -9.70 10.50
C SER A 22 16.70 -9.20 9.54
N ALA A 23 15.43 -9.26 9.95
CA ALA A 23 14.36 -8.60 9.21
C ALA A 23 14.57 -7.08 9.32
N VAL A 24 14.86 -6.42 8.18
CA VAL A 24 14.85 -4.96 8.12
C VAL A 24 13.39 -4.51 8.26
N PRO A 25 13.04 -3.62 9.22
CA PRO A 25 11.68 -3.11 9.30
C PRO A 25 11.33 -2.43 7.98
N ALA A 26 10.23 -2.82 7.35
CA ALA A 26 9.72 -2.12 6.20
C ALA A 26 9.35 -0.70 6.62
N ASP A 27 9.89 0.30 5.91
CA ASP A 27 9.50 1.69 6.09
C ASP A 27 8.06 1.86 5.59
N THR A 28 7.11 2.01 6.51
CA THR A 28 5.69 2.19 6.18
C THR A 28 5.47 3.65 5.78
N GLN A 29 5.16 3.87 4.51
CA GLN A 29 4.76 5.18 4.02
C GLN A 29 3.27 5.40 4.25
N VAL A 30 2.91 6.60 4.69
CA VAL A 30 1.53 6.98 4.94
C VAL A 30 1.13 8.11 4.01
N PHE A 31 0.01 7.92 3.32
CA PHE A 31 -0.60 8.92 2.46
C PHE A 31 -1.98 9.28 2.97
N SER A 32 -2.40 10.53 2.78
CA SER A 32 -3.75 10.98 3.08
C SER A 32 -4.22 12.03 2.08
N ALA A 33 -5.53 12.10 1.89
CA ALA A 33 -6.18 13.12 1.09
C ALA A 33 -7.57 13.46 1.64
N THR A 34 -7.97 14.71 1.49
CA THR A 34 -9.36 15.14 1.64
C THR A 34 -9.88 15.47 0.26
N LEU A 35 -10.97 14.81 -0.15
CA LEU A 35 -11.60 15.00 -1.44
C LEU A 35 -12.78 15.95 -1.26
N LEU A 36 -12.77 17.04 -2.04
CA LEU A 36 -13.80 18.08 -2.04
C LEU A 36 -14.15 18.45 -3.49
N GLY A 37 -15.34 19.00 -3.71
CA GLY A 37 -15.76 19.45 -5.04
C GLY A 37 -14.85 20.51 -5.66
N ASP A 38 -14.15 21.30 -4.84
CA ASP A 38 -13.19 22.27 -5.36
C ASP A 38 -11.94 21.60 -5.96
N ASN A 39 -11.65 20.33 -5.63
CA ASN A 39 -10.50 19.57 -6.14
C ASN A 39 -10.74 19.06 -7.57
N GLU A 40 -11.97 19.08 -8.05
CA GLU A 40 -12.33 18.74 -9.43
C GLU A 40 -11.72 19.72 -10.44
N VAL A 41 -11.62 19.26 -11.70
CA VAL A 41 -11.12 20.06 -12.83
C VAL A 41 -12.15 20.00 -13.97
N PRO A 42 -13.03 21.00 -14.10
CA PRO A 42 -13.15 22.22 -13.28
C PRO A 42 -13.79 21.96 -11.90
N PRO A 43 -13.58 22.85 -10.90
CA PRO A 43 -14.25 22.80 -9.61
C PRO A 43 -15.78 22.77 -9.72
N ILE A 44 -16.43 22.00 -8.85
CA ILE A 44 -17.89 21.90 -8.79
C ILE A 44 -18.43 22.23 -7.40
N ASN A 45 -19.66 22.75 -7.34
CA ASN A 45 -20.37 22.93 -6.08
C ASN A 45 -21.14 21.65 -5.73
N THR A 46 -20.75 20.96 -4.66
CA THR A 46 -21.34 19.70 -4.22
C THR A 46 -21.20 19.54 -2.71
N ASP A 47 -22.14 18.83 -2.11
CA ASP A 47 -22.01 18.36 -0.73
C ASP A 47 -21.10 17.14 -0.62
N GLY A 48 -20.71 16.50 -1.73
CA GLY A 48 -19.85 15.32 -1.72
C GLY A 48 -18.46 15.60 -1.14
N LYS A 49 -18.02 14.75 -0.21
CA LYS A 49 -16.67 14.81 0.37
C LYS A 49 -16.17 13.45 0.81
N ALA A 50 -14.85 13.29 0.89
CA ALA A 50 -14.25 12.09 1.46
C ALA A 50 -12.92 12.36 2.18
N ALA A 51 -12.59 11.49 3.12
CA ALA A 51 -11.28 11.42 3.77
C ALA A 51 -10.64 10.08 3.43
N PHE A 52 -9.43 10.14 2.89
CA PHE A 52 -8.65 9.00 2.45
C PHE A 52 -7.36 8.87 3.28
N ARG A 53 -7.03 7.63 3.64
CA ARG A 53 -5.75 7.25 4.23
C ARG A 53 -5.28 5.96 3.57
N MET A 54 -3.99 5.88 3.27
CA MET A 54 -3.32 4.68 2.78
C MET A 54 -2.01 4.49 3.52
N GLU A 55 -1.70 3.24 3.87
CA GLU A 55 -0.41 2.83 4.42
C GLU A 55 0.22 1.82 3.45
N VAL A 56 1.47 2.07 3.09
CA VAL A 56 2.25 1.28 2.14
C VAL A 56 3.50 0.77 2.84
N GLY A 57 3.47 -0.51 3.21
CA GLY A 57 4.62 -1.23 3.78
C GLY A 57 4.81 -2.55 3.05
N ASN A 58 4.87 -3.67 3.78
CA ASN A 58 4.83 -5.01 3.18
C ASN A 58 3.51 -5.31 2.47
N SER A 59 2.42 -4.64 2.88
CA SER A 59 1.12 -4.66 2.23
C SER A 59 0.63 -3.22 2.08
N ILE A 60 -0.38 -3.04 1.22
CA ILE A 60 -1.12 -1.79 1.11
C ILE A 60 -2.42 -1.97 1.87
N THR A 61 -2.69 -1.07 2.80
CA THR A 61 -4.00 -0.93 3.45
C THR A 61 -4.53 0.46 3.20
N PHE A 62 -5.85 0.61 3.13
CA PHE A 62 -6.45 1.92 2.98
C PHE A 62 -7.76 2.03 3.76
N SER A 63 -8.22 3.27 3.91
CA SER A 63 -9.57 3.59 4.32
C SER A 63 -10.01 4.83 3.57
N LEU A 64 -11.20 4.75 2.97
CA LEU A 64 -11.88 5.89 2.38
C LEU A 64 -13.24 6.02 3.06
N THR A 65 -13.44 7.12 3.78
CA THR A 65 -14.74 7.48 4.34
C THR A 65 -15.33 8.62 3.52
N PHE A 66 -16.51 8.40 2.94
CA PHE A 66 -17.18 9.32 2.05
C PHE A 66 -18.56 9.70 2.58
N SER A 67 -19.06 10.87 2.21
CA SER A 67 -20.40 11.33 2.58
C SER A 67 -20.91 12.43 1.66
N GLY A 68 -22.23 12.68 1.71
CA GLY A 68 -22.85 13.80 1.01
C GLY A 68 -22.94 13.63 -0.51
N LEU A 69 -22.75 12.41 -1.04
CA LEU A 69 -22.95 12.15 -2.46
C LEU A 69 -24.44 12.25 -2.82
N SER A 70 -24.76 12.87 -3.96
CA SER A 70 -26.13 12.97 -4.47
C SER A 70 -26.66 11.64 -5.03
N THR A 71 -25.76 10.71 -5.35
CA THR A 71 -26.06 9.35 -5.82
C THR A 71 -25.10 8.36 -5.16
N SER A 72 -25.37 7.06 -5.27
CA SER A 72 -24.48 6.03 -4.72
C SER A 72 -23.07 6.15 -5.29
N LEU A 73 -22.05 5.86 -4.47
CA LEU A 73 -20.65 5.83 -4.90
C LEU A 73 -20.49 4.89 -6.11
N ALA A 74 -20.11 5.45 -7.27
CA ALA A 74 -19.99 4.69 -8.51
C ALA A 74 -18.60 4.06 -8.69
N VAL A 75 -17.55 4.84 -8.41
CA VAL A 75 -16.14 4.45 -8.57
C VAL A 75 -15.29 5.16 -7.52
N SER A 76 -14.21 4.50 -7.09
CA SER A 76 -13.17 5.08 -6.26
C SER A 76 -11.80 4.68 -6.80
N HIS A 77 -10.90 5.64 -6.98
CA HIS A 77 -9.62 5.40 -7.63
C HIS A 77 -8.57 6.49 -7.35
N LEU A 78 -7.30 6.20 -7.67
CA LEU A 78 -6.16 7.10 -7.53
C LEU A 78 -5.65 7.54 -8.91
N HIS A 79 -5.31 8.83 -9.03
CA HIS A 79 -4.70 9.40 -10.22
C HIS A 79 -3.20 9.66 -10.03
N PHE A 80 -2.49 9.76 -11.15
CA PHE A 80 -1.14 10.30 -11.19
C PHE A 80 -1.10 11.53 -12.11
N ALA A 81 -1.08 12.71 -11.51
CA ALA A 81 -0.98 13.99 -12.19
C ALA A 81 -0.58 15.12 -11.22
N PRO A 82 -0.11 16.28 -11.73
CA PRO A 82 0.01 17.49 -10.94
C PRO A 82 -1.32 17.94 -10.35
N THR A 83 -1.27 18.71 -9.26
CA THR A 83 -2.45 19.32 -8.65
C THR A 83 -3.24 20.13 -9.69
N LYS A 84 -4.57 20.00 -9.69
CA LYS A 84 -5.50 20.65 -10.65
C LYS A 84 -5.31 20.26 -12.12
N VAL A 85 -4.79 19.07 -12.39
CA VAL A 85 -4.75 18.48 -13.74
C VAL A 85 -5.54 17.18 -13.76
N ALA A 86 -6.39 16.99 -14.78
CA ALA A 86 -7.08 15.72 -14.99
C ALA A 86 -6.07 14.64 -15.41
N GLY A 87 -5.71 13.76 -14.47
CA GLY A 87 -4.77 12.66 -14.67
C GLY A 87 -5.44 11.35 -15.09
N GLY A 88 -4.64 10.42 -15.62
CA GLY A 88 -5.08 9.05 -15.83
C GLY A 88 -5.35 8.32 -14.51
N VAL A 89 -6.29 7.38 -14.53
CA VAL A 89 -6.59 6.50 -13.39
C VAL A 89 -5.52 5.41 -13.30
N MET A 90 -4.84 5.31 -12.15
CA MET A 90 -3.75 4.35 -11.94
C MET A 90 -4.20 3.12 -11.17
N ILE A 91 -5.02 3.32 -10.13
CA ILE A 91 -5.44 2.25 -9.22
C ILE A 91 -6.93 2.44 -8.95
N PHE A 92 -7.72 1.40 -9.21
CA PHE A 92 -9.09 1.34 -8.75
C PHE A 92 -9.13 0.76 -7.33
N LEU A 93 -9.97 1.33 -6.48
CA LEU A 93 -10.31 0.81 -5.14
C LEU A 93 -11.68 0.10 -5.15
N CYS A 94 -12.62 0.57 -5.98
CA CYS A 94 -13.88 -0.12 -6.29
C CYS A 94 -14.49 0.41 -7.60
N GLY A 95 -15.41 -0.37 -8.19
CA GLY A 95 -16.26 0.05 -9.31
C GLY A 95 -15.59 0.03 -10.71
N GLY A 96 -14.32 -0.36 -10.81
CA GLY A 96 -13.59 -0.44 -12.07
C GLY A 96 -12.30 -1.26 -11.93
N GLY A 97 -11.58 -1.48 -13.03
CA GLY A 97 -10.28 -2.17 -13.00
C GLY A 97 -10.31 -3.58 -12.39
N ASN A 98 -11.39 -4.33 -12.61
CA ASN A 98 -11.65 -5.64 -12.00
C ASN A 98 -11.76 -5.65 -10.46
N GLN A 99 -11.91 -4.49 -9.84
CA GLN A 99 -12.23 -4.40 -8.41
C GLN A 99 -13.72 -4.67 -8.17
N PRO A 100 -14.09 -5.07 -6.93
CA PRO A 100 -15.49 -5.20 -6.53
C PRO A 100 -16.29 -3.93 -6.82
N VAL A 101 -17.59 -4.10 -7.04
CA VAL A 101 -18.51 -2.96 -7.13
C VAL A 101 -18.45 -2.13 -5.85
N CYS A 102 -18.53 -0.80 -5.99
CA CYS A 102 -18.60 0.09 -4.84
C CYS A 102 -19.92 -0.15 -4.06
N PRO A 103 -19.95 0.14 -2.74
CA PRO A 103 -21.18 0.08 -1.97
C PRO A 103 -22.26 0.98 -2.58
N ALA A 104 -23.48 0.46 -2.68
CA ALA A 104 -24.65 1.22 -3.14
C ALA A 104 -25.14 2.21 -2.06
N ALA A 105 -24.28 3.15 -1.66
CA ALA A 105 -24.51 4.09 -0.57
C ALA A 105 -24.01 5.48 -0.94
N THR A 106 -24.63 6.52 -0.37
CA THR A 106 -24.23 7.93 -0.52
C THR A 106 -23.26 8.39 0.58
N SER A 107 -23.05 7.56 1.60
CA SER A 107 -22.10 7.75 2.69
C SER A 107 -21.64 6.39 3.21
N GLY A 108 -20.42 6.31 3.72
CA GLY A 108 -19.88 5.08 4.31
C GLY A 108 -18.36 5.05 4.30
N THR A 109 -17.82 3.87 4.62
CA THR A 109 -16.39 3.61 4.60
C THR A 109 -16.10 2.36 3.77
N ILE A 110 -15.06 2.42 2.94
CA ILE A 110 -14.45 1.24 2.28
C ILE A 110 -12.99 1.11 2.75
N THR A 111 -12.50 -0.12 2.81
CA THR A 111 -11.16 -0.50 3.31
C THR A 111 -10.56 -1.63 2.49
#